data_AF-A0A536LPP2-F1
#
_entry.id   AF-A0A536LPP2-F1
#
_cell.length_a   1.000
_cell.length_b   1.000
_cell.length_c   1.000
_cell.angle_alpha   90.00
_cell.angle_beta   90.00
_cell.angle_gamma   90.00
#
_symmetry.space_group_name_H-M   'P 1'
#
loop_
_entity.id
_entity.type
_entity.pdbx_description
1 polymer ?
#
loop_
_entity_poly.entity_id
_entity_poly.type
_entity_poly.pdbx_seq_one_letter_code
_entity_poly.pdbx_strand_id
1 'polypeptide(L)'
;MPDELTLEQLSRYTGEPVERLREWRLRGLIGTDGDRPTPRDLERVRLVQLCLRRGISLDAIVEANRTQRLIDRYVEMLPEPS
;
A
#
# COMPACT_ATOMS: atom_id res chain seq x y z
N MET A 1 -12.27 0.16 -19.09
CA MET A 1 -10.94 -0.48 -18.94
C MET A 1 -10.45 -0.05 -17.57
N PRO A 2 -10.21 -0.95 -16.60
CA PRO A 2 -9.87 -0.51 -15.26
C PRO A 2 -8.50 0.14 -15.32
N ASP A 3 -8.46 1.41 -14.92
CA ASP A 3 -7.28 2.27 -14.96
C ASP A 3 -6.14 1.66 -14.15
N GLU A 4 -5.09 1.28 -14.86
CA GLU A 4 -3.82 0.83 -14.30
C GLU A 4 -3.20 2.01 -13.54
N LEU A 5 -2.93 1.84 -12.24
CA LEU A 5 -2.32 2.88 -11.40
C LEU A 5 -0.80 2.72 -11.48
N THR A 6 -0.03 3.76 -11.77
CA THR A 6 1.43 3.79 -11.62
C THR A 6 1.82 4.36 -10.24
N LEU A 7 3.10 4.29 -9.83
CA LEU A 7 3.56 4.93 -8.59
C LEU A 7 3.32 6.45 -8.61
N GLU A 8 3.39 7.08 -9.78
CA GLU A 8 3.10 8.49 -9.97
C GLU A 8 1.61 8.79 -9.76
N GLN A 9 0.71 7.90 -10.19
CA GLN A 9 -0.72 8.06 -9.90
C GLN A 9 -1.01 7.81 -8.42
N LEU A 10 -0.42 6.78 -7.81
CA LEU A 10 -0.53 6.57 -6.36
C LEU A 10 -0.04 7.79 -5.60
N SER A 11 1.08 8.39 -6.00
CA SER A 11 1.58 9.64 -5.42
C SER A 11 0.55 10.77 -5.51
N ARG A 12 -0.06 10.97 -6.69
CA ARG A 12 -1.13 11.98 -6.88
C ARG A 12 -2.36 11.72 -6.00
N TYR A 13 -2.78 10.47 -5.86
CA TYR A 13 -4.00 10.13 -5.12
C TYR A 13 -3.82 10.07 -3.60
N THR A 14 -2.58 9.88 -3.13
CA THR A 14 -2.29 9.65 -1.71
C THR A 14 -1.52 10.80 -1.08
N GLY A 15 -0.90 11.65 -1.90
CA GLY A 15 0.01 12.70 -1.48
C GLY A 15 1.38 12.19 -1.05
N GLU A 16 1.67 10.88 -1.13
CA GLU A 16 2.99 10.36 -0.80
C GLU A 16 3.99 10.64 -1.94
N PRO A 17 5.21 11.10 -1.62
CA PRO A 17 6.32 11.14 -2.56
C PRO A 17 6.57 9.77 -3.21
N VAL A 18 6.87 9.78 -4.51
CA VAL A 18 7.17 8.55 -5.27
C VAL A 18 8.33 7.77 -4.64
N GLU A 19 9.31 8.46 -4.08
CA GLU A 19 10.47 7.86 -3.41
C GLU A 19 10.06 7.02 -2.19
N ARG A 20 9.07 7.49 -1.42
CA ARG A 20 8.52 6.75 -0.27
C ARG A 20 7.68 5.57 -0.72
N LEU A 21 6.91 5.73 -1.80
CA LEU A 21 6.15 4.62 -2.39
C LEU A 21 7.09 3.54 -2.94
N ARG A 22 8.22 3.92 -3.57
CA ARG A 22 9.26 2.97 -3.99
C ARG A 22 9.84 2.21 -2.81
N GLU A 23 10.14 2.90 -1.71
CA GLU A 23 10.60 2.24 -0.48
C GLU A 23 9.57 1.21 0.00
N TRP A 24 8.30 1.59 0.11
CA TRP A 24 7.24 0.69 0.57
C TRP A 24 7.05 -0.52 -0.34
N ARG A 25 7.20 -0.34 -1.66
CA ARG A 25 7.19 -1.45 -2.63
C ARG A 25 8.37 -2.40 -2.39
N LEU A 26 9.58 -1.87 -2.21
CA LEU A 26 10.77 -2.68 -1.89
C LEU A 26 10.63 -3.45 -0.58
N ARG A 27 9.86 -2.91 0.38
CA ARG A 27 9.57 -3.58 1.66
C ARG A 27 8.33 -4.48 1.62
N GLY A 28 7.75 -4.69 0.44
CA GLY A 28 6.59 -5.58 0.25
C GLY A 28 5.29 -5.10 0.90
N LEU A 29 5.16 -3.79 1.13
CA LEU A 29 3.94 -3.20 1.68
C LEU A 29 2.91 -2.88 0.59
N ILE A 30 3.35 -2.66 -0.65
CA ILE A 30 2.52 -2.35 -1.82
C ILE A 30 3.05 -3.06 -3.06
N GLY A 31 2.21 -3.26 -4.08
CA GLY A 31 2.61 -3.81 -5.38
C GLY A 31 3.09 -5.27 -5.32
N THR A 32 2.49 -6.07 -4.44
CA THR A 32 2.84 -7.49 -4.23
C THR A 32 2.36 -8.42 -5.34
N ASP A 33 1.41 -7.98 -6.18
CA ASP A 33 0.71 -8.81 -7.18
C ASP A 33 1.20 -8.58 -8.64
N GLY A 34 2.47 -8.21 -8.81
CA GLY A 34 3.10 -8.03 -10.14
C GLY A 34 3.31 -6.57 -10.54
N ASP A 35 3.82 -6.36 -11.75
CA ASP A 35 4.42 -5.08 -12.18
C ASP A 35 3.47 -3.86 -12.15
N ARG A 36 2.15 -4.07 -12.11
CA ARG A 36 1.13 -3.02 -12.24
C ARG A 36 0.39 -2.77 -10.93
N PRO A 37 0.46 -1.55 -10.38
CA PRO A 37 -0.37 -1.18 -9.25
C PRO A 37 -1.87 -1.21 -9.57
N THR A 38 -2.62 -1.66 -8.58
CA THR A 38 -4.05 -1.95 -8.61
C THR A 38 -4.82 -0.98 -7.70
N PRO A 39 -6.15 -0.87 -7.80
CA PRO A 39 -6.95 -0.13 -6.80
C PRO A 39 -6.70 -0.61 -5.38
N ARG A 40 -6.35 -1.89 -5.20
CA ARG A 40 -5.94 -2.45 -3.91
C ARG A 40 -4.66 -1.80 -3.37
N ASP A 41 -3.71 -1.41 -4.23
CA ASP A 41 -2.50 -0.71 -3.81
C ASP A 41 -2.78 0.69 -3.26
N LEU A 42 -3.85 1.35 -3.71
CA LEU A 42 -4.31 2.60 -3.11
C LEU A 42 -4.70 2.39 -1.64
N GLU A 43 -5.41 1.31 -1.35
CA GLU A 43 -5.84 0.98 0.01
C GLU A 43 -4.67 0.50 0.88
N ARG A 44 -3.71 -0.24 0.29
CA ARG A 44 -2.45 -0.58 0.96
C ARG A 44 -1.71 0.69 1.40
N VAL A 45 -1.56 1.68 0.51
CA VAL A 45 -0.93 2.98 0.84
C VAL A 45 -1.70 3.69 1.96
N ARG A 46 -3.02 3.79 1.86
CA ARG A 46 -3.85 4.47 2.86
C ARG A 46 -3.71 3.87 4.25
N LEU A 47 -3.64 2.53 4.34
CA LEU A 47 -3.41 1.84 5.60
C LEU A 47 -2.02 2.18 6.19
N VAL A 48 -0.97 2.13 5.37
CA VAL A 48 0.40 2.49 5.80
C VAL A 48 0.43 3.93 6.33
N GLN A 49 -0.17 4.88 5.60
CA GLN A 49 -0.30 6.28 6.04
C GLN A 49 -1.08 6.42 7.35
N LEU A 50 -2.16 5.66 7.53
CA LEU A 50 -2.93 5.66 8.77
C LEU A 50 -2.08 5.20 9.95
N CYS A 51 -1.36 4.09 9.81
CA CYS A 51 -0.46 3.58 10.85
C CYS A 51 0.62 4.60 11.22
N LEU A 52 1.28 5.21 10.21
CA LEU A 52 2.30 6.24 10.42
C LEU A 52 1.74 7.46 11.17
N ARG A 53 0.56 7.95 10.78
CA ARG A 53 -0.12 9.07 11.48
C ARG A 53 -0.47 8.76 12.93
N ARG A 54 -0.59 7.48 13.29
CA ARG A 54 -0.82 7.01 14.67
C ARG A 54 0.47 6.76 15.45
N GLY A 55 1.64 7.04 14.86
CA GLY A 55 2.94 6.87 15.50
C GLY A 55 3.49 5.44 15.42
N ILE A 56 2.89 4.56 14.61
CA ILE A 56 3.42 3.22 14.37
C ILE A 56 4.57 3.34 13.37
N SER A 57 5.75 2.87 13.73
CA SER A 57 6.92 2.95 12.86
C SER A 57 6.75 2.10 11.60
N LEU A 58 7.38 2.52 10.51
CA LEU A 58 7.34 1.76 9.25
C LEU A 58 7.91 0.35 9.42
N ASP A 59 8.91 0.16 10.30
CA ASP A 59 9.49 -1.15 10.58
C ASP A 59 8.52 -2.06 11.34
N ALA A 60 7.74 -1.52 12.28
CA ALA A 60 6.68 -2.27 12.96
C ALA A 60 5.57 -2.69 11.98
N ILE A 61 5.23 -1.83 11.01
CA ILE A 61 4.27 -2.17 9.94
C ILE A 61 4.81 -3.29 9.06
N VAL A 62 6.07 -3.23 8.65
CA VAL A 62 6.74 -4.29 7.87
C VAL A 62 6.73 -5.61 8.62
N GLU A 63 7.10 -5.60 9.90
CA GLU A 63 7.13 -6.80 10.71
C GLU A 63 5.73 -7.40 10.91
N ALA A 64 4.73 -6.56 11.17
CA ALA A 64 3.34 -7.00 11.26
C ALA A 64 2.81 -7.56 9.92
N ASN A 65 3.19 -6.95 8.79
CA ASN A 65 2.82 -7.47 7.48
C ASN A 65 3.48 -8.83 7.21
N ARG A 66 4.77 -8.97 7.52
CA ARG A 66 5.52 -10.22 7.34
C ARG A 66 4.98 -11.36 8.21
N THR A 67 4.64 -11.08 9.47
CA THR A 67 4.25 -12.11 10.44
C THR A 67 2.76 -12.43 10.42
N GLN A 68 1.91 -11.43 10.17
CA GLN A 68 0.46 -11.55 10.30
C GLN A 68 -0.30 -11.26 9.01
N ARG A 69 0.40 -10.95 7.90
CA ARG A 69 -0.21 -10.52 6.64
C ARG A 69 -1.15 -9.34 6.84
N LEU A 70 -0.77 -8.40 7.71
CA LEU A 70 -1.60 -7.27 8.14
C LEU A 70 -2.25 -6.53 6.97
N ILE A 71 -1.45 -6.14 5.98
CA ILE A 71 -1.90 -5.33 4.85
C ILE A 71 -2.73 -6.19 3.90
N ASP A 72 -2.28 -7.40 3.59
CA ASP A 72 -3.02 -8.30 2.69
C ASP A 72 -4.40 -8.62 3.26
N ARG A 73 -4.48 -9.01 4.53
CA ARG A 73 -5.75 -9.32 5.20
C ARG A 73 -6.66 -8.12 5.24
N TYR A 74 -6.13 -6.92 5.48
CA TYR A 74 -6.93 -5.71 5.45
C TYR A 74 -7.56 -5.50 4.07
N VAL A 75 -6.78 -5.62 3.00
CA VAL A 75 -7.26 -5.45 1.63
C VAL A 75 -8.22 -6.55 1.22
N GLU A 76 -7.99 -7.80 1.63
CA GLU A 76 -8.89 -8.94 1.39
C GLU A 76 -10.27 -8.75 2.05
N MET A 77 -10.37 -7.98 3.13
CA MET A 77 -11.64 -7.65 3.79
C MET A 77 -12.42 -6.52 3.11
N LEU A 78 -11.80 -5.78 2.19
CA LEU A 78 -12.47 -4.69 1.47
C LEU A 78 -13.39 -5.27 0.38
N PRO A 79 -14.54 -4.64 0.14
CA PRO A 79 -15.37 -5.00 -1.01
C PRO A 79 -14.57 -4.82 -2.30
N GLU A 80 -14.84 -5.67 -3.31
CA GLU A 80 -14.22 -5.50 -4.62
C GLU A 80 -14.48 -4.09 -5.15
N PRO A 81 -13.48 -3.41 -5.72
CA PRO A 81 -13.66 -2.09 -6.29
C PRO A 81 -14.67 -2.18 -7.46
N SER A 82 -15.72 -1.36 -7.39
CA SER A 82 -16.75 -1.22 -8.43
C SER A 82 -16.22 -0.64 -9.74
#